data_AF-A0A7U9MSB1-F1
#
_entry.id   AF-A0A7U9MSB1-F1
#
_cell.length_a   1.000
_cell.length_b   1.000
_cell.length_c   1.000
_cell.angle_alpha   90.00
_cell.angle_beta   90.00
_cell.angle_gamma   90.00
#
_symmetry.space_group_name_H-M   'P 1'
#
loop_
_entity.id
_entity.type
_entity.pdbx_description
1 polymer ?
#
loop_
_entity_poly.entity_id
_entity_poly.type
_entity_poly.pdbx_seq_one_letter_code
_entity_poly.pdbx_strand_id
1 'polypeptide(L)'
;MMQKYNDNTKVIIGLDHGYGNIKTAHRVFRTGVECFEEEPIVSMNYIKYKDKYYVIGENHLIYQGNKTDSQDFFYPYTCRLGGGTEISRSA
;
A
#
# COMPACT_ATOMS: atom_id res chain seq x y z
N MET A 1 0.25 -16.31 16.30
CA MET A 1 1.27 -15.58 17.11
C MET A 1 1.90 -14.52 16.22
N MET A 2 1.99 -13.27 16.67
CA MET A 2 2.73 -12.22 15.98
C MET A 2 4.21 -12.39 16.31
N GLN A 3 5.07 -12.63 15.30
CA GLN A 3 6.51 -12.72 15.52
C GLN A 3 7.03 -11.35 15.95
N LYS A 4 7.66 -11.28 17.12
CA LYS A 4 8.40 -10.10 17.58
C LYS A 4 9.75 -10.12 16.89
N TYR A 5 10.01 -9.14 16.03
CA TYR A 5 11.31 -8.93 15.42
C TYR A 5 12.06 -7.86 16.23
N ASN A 6 13.35 -8.07 16.47
CA ASN A 6 14.20 -7.04 17.08
C ASN A 6 14.46 -5.92 16.07
N ASP A 7 14.67 -4.69 16.53
CA ASP A 7 14.81 -3.49 15.66
C ASP A 7 15.93 -3.59 14.61
N ASN A 8 16.93 -4.46 14.82
CA ASN A 8 18.02 -4.73 13.86
C ASN A 8 17.78 -5.95 12.94
N THR A 9 16.59 -6.53 12.95
CA THR A 9 16.28 -7.70 12.12
C THR A 9 15.88 -7.25 10.71
N LYS A 10 16.71 -7.58 9.71
CA LYS A 10 16.35 -7.36 8.30
C LYS A 10 15.27 -8.36 7.91
N VAL A 11 14.06 -7.86 7.62
CA VAL A 11 12.97 -8.66 7.07
C VAL A 11 13.02 -8.56 5.54
N ILE A 12 13.14 -9.69 4.86
CA ILE A 12 13.11 -9.77 3.39
C ILE A 12 11.72 -10.24 2.97
N ILE A 13 11.04 -9.44 2.14
CA ILE A 13 9.70 -9.74 1.65
C ILE A 13 9.75 -9.80 0.12
N GLY A 14 9.54 -10.99 -0.44
CA GLY A 14 9.37 -11.18 -1.88
C GLY A 14 8.00 -10.65 -2.32
N LEU A 15 7.96 -9.99 -3.48
CA LEU A 15 6.81 -9.26 -3.97
C LEU A 15 6.61 -9.46 -5.47
N ASP A 16 5.41 -9.91 -5.86
CA ASP A 16 4.94 -9.90 -7.24
C ASP A 16 3.86 -8.84 -7.39
N HIS A 17 4.21 -7.73 -8.04
CA HIS A 17 3.30 -6.62 -8.27
C HIS A 17 2.66 -6.76 -9.64
N GLY A 18 1.51 -7.43 -9.73
CA GLY A 18 0.69 -7.49 -10.95
C GLY A 18 -0.09 -6.20 -11.21
N TYR A 19 -0.88 -6.13 -12.28
CA TYR A 19 -1.82 -5.01 -12.47
C TYR A 19 -3.10 -5.18 -11.65
N GLY A 20 -3.57 -6.41 -11.45
CA GLY A 20 -4.77 -6.67 -10.66
C GLY A 20 -4.49 -6.85 -9.17
N ASN A 21 -3.36 -7.47 -8.82
CA ASN A 21 -3.03 -7.86 -7.45
C ASN A 21 -1.53 -7.75 -7.17
N ILE A 22 -1.22 -7.42 -5.92
CA ILE A 22 0.09 -7.53 -5.30
C ILE A 22 0.10 -8.81 -4.48
N LYS A 23 1.14 -9.62 -4.63
CA LYS A 23 1.28 -10.91 -3.96
C LYS A 23 2.59 -10.95 -3.19
N THR A 24 2.48 -11.33 -1.92
CA THR A 24 3.62 -11.80 -1.12
C THR A 24 3.44 -13.30 -0.88
N ALA A 25 4.43 -13.94 -0.27
CA ALA A 25 4.32 -15.35 0.14
C ALA A 25 3.12 -15.63 1.07
N HIS A 26 2.63 -14.62 1.80
CA HIS A 26 1.63 -14.80 2.86
C HIS A 26 0.32 -14.06 2.61
N ARG A 27 0.24 -13.17 1.61
CA ARG A 27 -0.95 -12.37 1.37
C ARG A 27 -1.05 -11.94 -0.09
N VAL A 28 -2.28 -11.90 -0.57
CA VAL A 28 -2.66 -11.25 -1.82
C VAL A 28 -3.56 -10.07 -1.49
N PHE A 29 -3.31 -8.92 -2.11
CA PHE A 29 -4.16 -7.74 -1.98
C PHE A 29 -4.25 -7.02 -3.33
N ARG A 30 -5.34 -6.29 -3.57
CA ARG A 30 -5.49 -5.55 -4.83
C ARG A 30 -4.48 -4.40 -4.90
N THR A 31 -4.17 -3.99 -6.12
CA THR A 31 -3.16 -2.98 -6.49
C THR A 31 -3.69 -1.55 -6.53
N GLY A 32 -5.00 -1.35 -6.59
CA GLY A 32 -5.57 -0.03 -6.80
C GLY A 32 -5.29 0.90 -5.62
N VAL A 33 -4.94 2.13 -5.96
CA VAL A 33 -4.79 3.26 -5.05
C VAL A 33 -5.71 4.36 -5.54
N GLU A 34 -6.51 4.92 -4.63
CA GLU A 34 -7.31 6.11 -4.90
C GLU A 34 -6.91 7.23 -3.96
N CYS A 35 -6.72 8.42 -4.49
CA CYS A 35 -6.34 9.61 -3.74
C CYS A 35 -7.55 10.51 -3.54
N PHE A 36 -7.76 10.95 -2.30
CA PHE A 36 -8.81 11.88 -1.89
C PHE A 36 -8.17 13.09 -1.21
N GLU A 37 -8.76 14.27 -1.41
CA GLU A 37 -8.36 15.50 -0.70
C GLU A 37 -8.96 15.56 0.72
N GLU A 38 -10.09 14.86 0.93
CA GLU A 38 -10.79 14.77 2.22
C GLU A 38 -10.79 13.33 2.74
N GLU A 39 -11.09 13.18 4.03
CA GLU A 39 -11.17 11.86 4.66
C GLU A 39 -12.26 11.01 3.99
N PRO A 40 -11.93 9.81 3.47
CA PRO A 40 -12.90 9.00 2.75
C PRO A 40 -13.95 8.45 3.71
N ILE A 41 -15.22 8.72 3.42
CA ILE A 41 -16.36 8.31 4.25
C ILE A 41 -16.59 6.79 4.21
N VAL A 42 -16.32 6.18 3.06
CA VAL A 42 -16.69 4.79 2.75
C VAL A 42 -15.60 3.77 3.06
N SER A 43 -14.34 4.20 3.19
CA SER A 43 -13.23 3.30 3.44
C SER A 43 -12.56 3.63 4.76
N MET A 44 -12.32 2.61 5.58
CA MET A 44 -11.46 2.71 6.77
C MET A 44 -10.03 2.26 6.46
N ASN A 45 -9.76 1.79 5.24
CA ASN A 45 -8.49 1.21 4.83
C ASN A 45 -7.71 2.19 3.95
N TYR A 46 -7.43 3.36 4.52
CA TYR A 46 -6.66 4.41 3.91
C TYR A 46 -5.45 4.81 4.77
N ILE A 47 -4.54 5.55 4.16
CA ILE A 47 -3.45 6.22 4.85
C ILE A 47 -3.48 7.72 4.56
N LYS A 48 -3.06 8.55 5.51
CA LYS A 48 -2.85 9.98 5.26
C LYS A 48 -1.37 10.24 4.99
N TYR A 49 -1.06 10.91 3.88
CA TYR A 49 0.29 11.31 3.51
C TYR A 49 0.26 12.64 2.76
N LYS A 50 1.10 13.60 3.17
CA LYS A 50 1.17 14.95 2.58
C LYS A 50 -0.21 15.58 2.37
N ASP A 51 -1.03 15.55 3.42
CA ASP A 51 -2.39 16.10 3.47
C ASP A 51 -3.42 15.45 2.53
N LYS A 52 -3.06 14.35 1.86
CA LYS A 52 -3.95 13.54 1.04
C LYS A 52 -4.27 12.21 1.71
N TYR A 53 -5.43 11.65 1.38
CA TYR A 53 -5.88 10.35 1.85
C TYR A 53 -5.77 9.34 0.70
N TYR A 54 -5.10 8.21 0.93
CA TYR A 54 -4.94 7.17 -0.08
C TYR A 54 -5.63 5.89 0.36
N VAL A 55 -6.72 5.52 -0.31
CA VAL A 55 -7.41 4.25 -0.14
C VAL A 55 -6.67 3.19 -0.94
N ILE A 56 -6.29 2.07 -0.29
CA ILE A 56 -5.39 1.08 -0.91
C ILE A 56 -6.01 -0.31 -0.90
N GLY A 57 -6.03 -0.94 -2.06
CA GLY A 57 -6.40 -2.34 -2.22
C GLY A 57 -7.91 -2.60 -2.28
N GLU A 58 -8.71 -1.55 -2.48
CA GLU A 58 -10.14 -1.69 -2.74
C GLU A 58 -10.44 -1.79 -4.24
N ASN A 59 -9.63 -1.15 -5.08
CA ASN A 59 -9.77 -1.14 -6.54
C ASN A 59 -8.61 -1.83 -7.27
N HIS A 60 -8.70 -1.89 -8.61
CA HIS A 60 -7.66 -2.43 -9.49
C HIS A 60 -6.87 -1.31 -10.16
N LEU A 61 -5.56 -1.48 -10.33
CA LEU A 61 -4.79 -0.58 -11.18
C LEU A 61 -5.20 -0.80 -12.64
N ILE A 62 -5.69 0.27 -13.28
CA ILE A 62 -6.00 0.25 -14.71
C ILE A 62 -4.69 0.04 -15.47
N TYR A 63 -4.72 -0.77 -16.53
CA TYR A 63 -3.54 -1.02 -17.35
C TYR A 63 -2.94 0.29 -17.88
N GLN A 64 -1.65 0.52 -17.59
CA GLN A 64 -0.86 1.62 -18.11
C GLN A 64 0.29 1.04 -18.92
N GLY A 65 0.63 1.63 -20.07
CA GLY A 65 1.66 1.11 -20.97
C GLY A 65 3.05 1.01 -20.33
N ASN A 66 3.35 1.91 -19.39
CA ASN A 66 4.51 1.79 -18.50
C ASN A 66 4.04 1.71 -17.05
N LYS A 67 4.43 0.64 -16.35
CA LYS A 67 3.94 0.29 -15.02
C LYS A 67 4.59 1.07 -13.89
N THR A 68 5.85 1.47 -14.08
CA THR A 68 6.71 1.98 -13.00
C THR A 68 6.71 3.50 -12.91
N ASP A 69 6.19 4.18 -13.93
CA ASP A 69 6.29 5.65 -14.04
C ASP A 69 5.18 6.38 -13.28
N SER A 70 4.16 5.66 -12.80
CA SER A 70 3.09 6.24 -11.99
C SER A 70 3.40 6.17 -10.49
N GLN A 71 3.00 7.19 -9.74
CA GLN A 71 3.03 7.14 -8.27
C GLN A 71 2.13 6.03 -7.71
N ASP A 72 1.11 5.60 -8.46
CA ASP A 72 0.24 4.47 -8.11
C ASP A 72 1.02 3.16 -7.95
N PHE A 73 2.19 3.06 -8.59
CA PHE A 73 3.09 1.93 -8.40
C PHE A 73 3.72 1.93 -7.01
N PHE A 74 4.06 3.10 -6.45
CA PHE A 74 4.88 3.21 -5.23
C PHE A 74 4.06 3.20 -3.93
N TYR A 75 2.90 3.89 -3.90
CA TYR A 75 2.09 4.06 -2.70
C TYR A 75 1.57 2.76 -2.04
N PRO A 76 1.22 1.67 -2.77
CA PRO A 76 0.80 0.43 -2.13
C PRO A 76 1.87 -0.18 -1.21
N TYR A 77 3.16 0.00 -1.55
CA TYR A 77 4.28 -0.62 -0.85
C TYR A 77 4.57 0.05 0.49
N THR A 78 4.60 1.39 0.51
CA THR A 78 4.85 2.16 1.73
C THR A 78 3.82 1.81 2.81
N CYS A 79 2.58 1.64 2.40
CA CYS A 79 1.45 1.48 3.30
C CYS A 79 1.31 0.05 3.83
N ARG A 80 1.54 -0.97 2.99
CA ARG A 80 1.35 -2.37 3.39
C ARG A 80 2.59 -3.02 3.99
N LEU A 81 3.78 -2.53 3.66
CA LEU A 81 5.06 -3.07 4.14
C LEU A 81 5.70 -2.22 5.24
N GLY A 82 5.13 -1.06 5.59
CA GLY A 82 5.62 -0.23 6.71
C GLY A 82 6.92 0.51 6.41
N GLY A 83 7.13 0.93 5.16
CA GLY A 83 8.28 1.75 4.79
C GLY A 83 8.25 3.09 5.54
N GLY A 84 9.36 3.42 6.22
CA GLY A 84 9.51 4.46 7.25
C GLY A 84 9.29 5.93 6.83
N THR A 85 8.12 6.23 6.30
CA THR A 85 7.52 7.57 6.32
C THR A 85 6.53 7.61 7.47
N GLU A 86 6.33 8.76 8.13
CA GLU A 86 5.28 8.92 9.13
C GLU A 86 3.91 8.68 8.48
N ILE A 87 3.37 7.48 8.66
CA ILE A 87 2.07 7.06 8.16
C ILE A 87 1.14 7.04 9.37
N SER A 88 0.25 8.02 9.48
CA SER A 88 -0.87 7.91 10.41
C SER A 88 -1.87 6.92 9.81
N ARG A 89 -2.00 5.77 10.47
CA ARG A 89 -3.12 4.86 10.24
C ARG A 89 -4.33 5.46 10.96
N SER A 90 -5.47 5.52 10.29
CA SER A 90 -6.73 5.73 11.00
C SER A 90 -6.92 4.61 12.03
N ALA A 91 -7.42 4.99 13.21
CA ALA A 91 -7.64 4.09 14.33
C ALA A 91 -8.75 3.07 14.05
#